data_AF-A0A537SLJ8-F1
#
_entry.id   AF-A0A537SLJ8-F1
#
_cell.length_a   1.000
_cell.length_b   1.000
_cell.length_c   1.000
_cell.angle_alpha   90.00
_cell.angle_beta   90.00
_cell.angle_gamma   90.00
#
_symmetry.space_group_name_H-M   'P 1'
#
loop_
_entity.id
_entity.type
_entity.pdbx_description
1 polymer ?
#
loop_
_entity_poly.entity_id
_entity_poly.type
_entity_poly.pdbx_seq_one_letter_code
_entity_poly.pdbx_strand_id
1 'polypeptide(L)'
;MLKGNDLVGTITIYRLELKPFTEKQIALVETFADQAVIAIENVRLFEEIQDKSRELELASQNKSQFLSSMSHELRTPLNAIIGLTEMMVTNAARFGTDKALEPLRRVNAAGTHLLSLINEVLDLSKIEAGKLELNPEPVNLPRLIDEVIGTAGGLAEKN
;
A
#
# COMPACT_ATOMS: atom_id res chain seq x y z
N MET A 1 -36.06 7.05 -21.54
CA MET A 1 -34.91 7.51 -20.75
C MET A 1 -33.66 6.92 -21.40
N LEU A 2 -32.88 7.74 -22.10
CA LEU A 2 -31.70 7.29 -22.85
C LEU A 2 -30.43 7.95 -22.30
N LYS A 3 -29.32 7.21 -22.30
CA LYS A 3 -27.98 7.74 -22.08
C LYS A 3 -27.16 7.47 -23.34
N GLY A 4 -26.96 8.48 -24.18
CA GLY A 4 -26.43 8.25 -25.52
C GLY A 4 -27.36 7.31 -26.30
N ASN A 5 -26.87 6.12 -26.66
CA ASN A 5 -27.68 5.08 -27.34
C ASN A 5 -28.25 4.01 -26.40
N ASP A 6 -27.94 4.06 -25.10
CA ASP A 6 -28.33 3.02 -24.15
C ASP A 6 -29.66 3.35 -23.46
N LEU A 7 -30.58 2.37 -23.44
CA LEU A 7 -31.85 2.48 -22.74
C LEU A 7 -31.66 2.28 -21.23
N VAL A 8 -31.82 3.36 -20.48
CA VAL A 8 -31.78 3.34 -19.00
C VAL A 8 -33.14 2.94 -18.42
N GLY A 9 -34.23 3.30 -19.11
CA GLY A 9 -35.58 2.88 -18.73
C GLY A 9 -36.71 3.65 -19.40
N THR A 10 -37.93 3.45 -18.91
CA THR A 10 -39.14 4.11 -19.43
C THR A 10 -39.92 4.82 -18.33
N ILE A 11 -40.56 5.94 -18.68
CA ILE A 11 -41.59 6.59 -17.88
C ILE A 11 -42.85 6.58 -18.72
N THR A 12 -43.93 6.01 -18.20
CA THR A 12 -45.20 5.88 -18.91
C THR A 12 -46.24 6.74 -18.22
N ILE A 13 -46.88 7.61 -19.01
CA ILE A 13 -48.09 8.33 -18.61
C ILE A 13 -49.25 7.87 -19.50
N TYR A 14 -50.43 7.71 -18.91
CA TYR A 14 -51.64 7.39 -19.65
C TYR A 14 -52.84 8.09 -19.01
N ARG A 15 -53.93 8.21 -19.77
CA ARG A 15 -55.20 8.79 -19.34
C ARG A 15 -56.35 7.98 -19.89
N LEU A 16 -57.45 7.91 -19.15
CA LEU A 16 -58.63 7.11 -19.52
C LEU A 16 -59.58 7.86 -20.47
N GLU A 17 -59.41 9.18 -20.61
CA GLU A 17 -60.22 10.01 -21.49
C GLU A 17 -59.60 10.15 -22.89
N LEU A 18 -60.42 10.13 -23.94
CA LEU A 18 -60.04 10.36 -25.34
C LEU A 18 -59.69 11.84 -25.63
N LYS A 19 -58.54 12.31 -25.12
CA LYS A 19 -57.95 13.58 -25.58
C LYS A 19 -56.41 13.52 -25.53
N PRO A 20 -55.73 14.14 -26.50
CA PRO A 20 -54.27 14.10 -26.58
C PRO A 20 -53.61 14.84 -25.40
N PHE A 21 -52.38 14.43 -25.07
CA PHE A 21 -51.52 15.23 -24.19
C PHE A 21 -51.08 16.50 -24.93
N THR A 22 -51.00 17.60 -24.19
CA THR A 22 -50.44 18.86 -24.71
C THR A 22 -48.93 18.78 -24.79
N GLU A 23 -48.31 19.57 -25.66
CA GLU A 23 -46.84 19.67 -25.76
C GLU A 23 -46.19 20.00 -24.42
N LYS A 24 -46.80 20.88 -23.61
CA LYS A 24 -46.31 21.21 -22.25
C LYS A 24 -46.28 19.99 -21.33
N GLN A 25 -47.26 19.09 -21.44
CA GLN A 25 -47.30 17.87 -20.62
C GLN A 25 -46.25 16.86 -21.09
N ILE A 26 -46.03 16.74 -22.40
CA ILE A 26 -44.98 15.89 -22.97
C ILE A 26 -43.60 16.40 -22.55
N ALA A 27 -43.33 17.70 -22.76
CA ALA A 27 -42.07 18.34 -22.41
C ALA A 27 -41.74 18.23 -20.91
N LEU A 28 -42.76 18.30 -20.04
CA LEU A 28 -42.58 18.09 -18.61
C LEU A 28 -42.10 16.66 -18.31
N VAL A 29 -42.72 15.65 -18.92
CA VAL A 29 -42.33 14.25 -18.72
C VAL A 29 -40.98 13.94 -19.35
N GLU A 30 -40.64 14.54 -20.50
CA GLU A 30 -39.30 14.46 -21.08
C GLU A 30 -38.25 15.04 -20.12
N THR A 31 -38.53 16.21 -19.54
CA THR A 31 -37.63 16.82 -18.55
C THR A 31 -37.44 15.92 -17.32
N PHE A 32 -38.52 15.31 -16.81
CA PHE A 32 -38.43 14.35 -15.72
C PHE A 32 -37.66 13.08 -16.12
N ALA A 33 -37.86 12.58 -17.33
CA ALA A 33 -37.15 11.44 -17.87
C ALA A 33 -35.64 11.72 -17.96
N ASP A 34 -35.23 12.91 -18.40
CA ASP A 34 -33.83 13.30 -18.47
C ASP A 34 -33.20 13.42 -17.08
N GLN A 35 -33.90 14.04 -16.13
CA GLN A 35 -33.43 14.12 -14.73
C GLN A 35 -33.35 12.74 -14.07
N ALA A 36 -34.29 11.84 -14.36
CA ALA A 36 -34.27 10.47 -13.87
C ALA A 36 -33.07 9.68 -14.42
N VAL A 37 -32.71 9.85 -15.70
CA VAL A 37 -31.48 9.26 -16.27
C VAL A 37 -30.26 9.69 -15.46
N ILE A 38 -30.12 10.99 -15.21
CA ILE A 38 -28.98 11.56 -14.48
C ILE A 38 -28.92 10.99 -13.06
N ALA A 39 -30.06 10.95 -12.36
CA ALA A 39 -30.13 10.45 -10.99
C ALA A 39 -29.77 8.95 -10.90
N ILE A 40 -30.32 8.12 -11.80
CA ILE A 40 -30.02 6.69 -11.85
C ILE A 40 -28.54 6.44 -12.11
N GLU A 41 -27.95 7.18 -13.06
CA GLU A 41 -26.53 7.04 -13.36
C GLU A 41 -25.63 7.51 -12.23
N ASN A 42 -25.99 8.58 -11.53
CA ASN A 42 -25.23 9.03 -10.37
C ASN A 42 -25.21 7.99 -9.26
N VAL A 43 -26.35 7.34 -8.99
CA VAL A 43 -26.43 6.24 -8.01
C VAL A 43 -25.56 5.07 -8.48
N ARG A 44 -25.68 4.64 -9.74
CA ARG A 44 -24.88 3.54 -10.29
C ARG A 44 -23.38 3.82 -10.22
N LEU A 45 -22.95 5.02 -10.60
CA LEU A 45 -21.54 5.43 -10.54
C LEU A 45 -21.04 5.51 -9.10
N PHE A 46 -21.88 5.98 -8.18
CA PHE A 46 -21.55 6.04 -6.77
C PHE A 46 -21.36 4.64 -6.17
N GLU A 47 -22.27 3.70 -6.46
CA GLU A 47 -22.14 2.29 -6.07
C GLU A 47 -20.86 1.67 -6.66
N GLU A 48 -20.57 1.90 -7.94
CA GLU A 48 -19.36 1.39 -8.59
C GLU A 48 -18.07 1.94 -7.93
N ILE A 49 -18.07 3.22 -7.55
CA ILE A 49 -16.95 3.83 -6.81
C ILE A 49 -16.82 3.20 -5.42
N GLN A 50 -17.93 3.01 -4.71
CA GLN A 50 -17.91 2.39 -3.37
C GLN A 50 -17.38 0.97 -3.41
N ASP A 51 -17.83 0.16 -4.38
CA ASP A 51 -17.38 -1.22 -4.54
C ASP A 51 -15.88 -1.27 -4.87
N LYS A 52 -15.42 -0.48 -5.84
CA LYS A 52 -13.99 -0.38 -6.19
C LYS A 52 -13.15 0.12 -5.01
N SER A 53 -13.66 1.07 -4.23
CA SER A 53 -12.99 1.55 -3.03
C SER A 53 -12.83 0.44 -1.99
N ARG A 54 -13.87 -0.37 -1.77
CA ARG A 54 -13.82 -1.51 -0.85
C ARG A 54 -12.86 -2.58 -1.32
N GLU A 55 -12.87 -2.91 -2.62
CA GLU A 55 -11.92 -3.86 -3.21
C GLU A 55 -10.47 -3.40 -3.04
N LEU A 56 -10.21 -2.10 -3.30
CA LEU A 56 -8.89 -1.51 -3.13
C LEU A 56 -8.43 -1.55 -1.66
N GLU A 57 -9.33 -1.27 -0.72
CA GLU A 57 -9.03 -1.34 0.71
C GLU A 57 -8.67 -2.76 1.14
N LEU A 58 -9.46 -3.76 0.73
CA LEU A 58 -9.16 -5.17 0.98
C LEU A 58 -7.82 -5.60 0.36
N ALA A 59 -7.55 -5.18 -0.87
CA ALA A 59 -6.28 -5.47 -1.53
C ALA A 59 -5.08 -4.83 -0.78
N SER A 60 -5.23 -3.60 -0.32
CA SER A 60 -4.20 -2.89 0.48
C SER A 60 -3.95 -3.58 1.83
N GLN A 61 -5.01 -4.01 2.51
CA GLN A 61 -4.91 -4.77 3.76
C GLN A 61 -4.19 -6.11 3.54
N ASN A 62 -4.55 -6.85 2.49
CA ASN A 62 -3.91 -8.12 2.14
C ASN A 62 -2.43 -7.94 1.79
N LYS A 63 -2.08 -6.92 0.99
CA LYS A 63 -0.69 -6.55 0.67
C LYS A 63 0.10 -6.29 1.96
N SER A 64 -0.45 -5.50 2.87
CA SER A 64 0.21 -5.14 4.13
C SER A 64 0.42 -6.37 5.03
N GLN A 65 -0.60 -7.22 5.15
CA GLN A 65 -0.52 -8.45 5.94
C GLN A 65 0.53 -9.40 5.38
N PHE A 66 0.55 -9.58 4.06
CA PHE A 66 1.54 -10.41 3.38
C PHE A 66 2.97 -9.92 3.64
N LEU A 67 3.23 -8.63 3.46
CA LEU A 67 4.56 -8.05 3.69
C LEU A 67 4.98 -8.16 5.15
N SER A 68 4.06 -7.97 6.10
CA SER A 68 4.35 -8.16 7.53
C SER A 68 4.73 -9.60 7.84
N SER A 69 3.93 -10.58 7.40
CA SER A 69 4.22 -12.00 7.62
C SER A 69 5.55 -12.41 7.00
N MET A 70 5.78 -12.03 5.74
CA MET A 70 7.03 -12.33 5.03
C MET A 70 8.24 -11.70 5.73
N SER A 71 8.12 -10.47 6.22
CA SER A 71 9.19 -9.83 6.99
C SER A 71 9.58 -10.65 8.23
N HIS A 72 8.60 -11.14 8.98
CA HIS A 72 8.86 -11.99 10.15
C HIS A 72 9.48 -13.34 9.78
N GLU A 73 8.97 -13.99 8.73
CA GLU A 73 9.47 -15.28 8.26
C GLU A 73 10.89 -15.18 7.70
N LEU A 74 11.26 -14.06 7.08
CA LEU A 74 12.60 -13.83 6.54
C LEU A 74 13.61 -13.37 7.60
N ARG A 75 13.18 -12.57 8.59
CA ARG A 75 14.06 -12.11 9.69
C ARG A 75 14.74 -13.26 10.43
N THR A 76 13.99 -14.33 10.74
CA THR A 76 14.48 -15.47 11.52
C THR A 76 15.63 -16.23 10.85
N PRO A 77 15.50 -16.75 9.61
CA PRO A 77 16.59 -17.44 8.92
C PRO A 77 17.76 -16.51 8.60
N LEU A 78 17.49 -15.23 8.30
CA LEU A 78 18.54 -14.27 8.01
C LEU A 78 19.38 -13.94 9.24
N ASN A 79 18.76 -13.76 10.40
CA ASN A 79 19.45 -13.59 11.67
C ASN A 79 20.29 -14.83 12.03
N ALA A 80 19.81 -16.04 11.72
CA ALA A 80 20.60 -17.25 11.90
C ALA A 80 21.84 -17.29 10.98
N ILE A 81 21.69 -16.92 9.70
CA ILE A 81 22.80 -16.83 8.74
C ILE A 81 23.81 -15.76 9.18
N ILE A 82 23.35 -14.58 9.59
CA ILE A 82 24.20 -13.50 10.10
C ILE A 82 24.97 -13.97 11.34
N GLY A 83 24.28 -14.54 12.33
CA GLY A 83 24.92 -15.02 13.56
C GLY A 83 25.94 -16.15 13.31
N LEU A 84 25.59 -17.14 12.48
CA LEU A 84 26.51 -18.24 12.14
C LEU A 84 27.75 -17.74 11.39
N THR A 85 27.56 -16.84 10.42
CA THR A 85 28.68 -16.25 9.68
C THR A 85 29.56 -15.39 10.58
N GLU A 86 28.99 -14.64 11.49
CA GLU A 86 29.72 -13.82 12.48
C GLU A 86 30.52 -14.69 13.47
N MET A 87 29.94 -15.79 13.94
CA MET A 87 30.65 -16.78 14.77
C MET A 87 31.84 -17.41 14.04
N MET A 88 31.66 -17.77 12.76
CA MET A 88 32.73 -18.33 11.93
C MET A 88 33.84 -17.32 11.65
N VAL A 89 33.50 -16.05 11.42
CA VAL A 89 34.46 -14.95 11.25
C VAL A 89 35.25 -14.71 12.54
N THR A 90 34.55 -14.65 13.68
CA THR A 90 35.17 -14.38 15.00
C THR A 90 36.13 -15.49 15.44
N ASN A 91 35.85 -16.74 15.05
CA ASN A 91 36.64 -17.92 15.43
C ASN A 91 37.45 -18.51 14.26
N ALA A 92 37.76 -17.72 13.23
CA ALA A 92 38.32 -18.23 11.98
C ALA A 92 39.60 -19.05 12.17
N ALA A 93 40.53 -18.57 13.00
CA ALA A 93 41.77 -19.28 13.33
C ALA A 93 41.52 -20.59 14.09
N ARG A 94 40.45 -20.66 14.91
CA ARG A 94 40.08 -21.85 15.68
C ARG A 94 39.39 -22.90 14.82
N PHE A 95 38.66 -22.48 13.80
CA PHE A 95 37.98 -23.38 12.85
C PHE A 95 38.82 -23.71 11.62
N GLY A 96 40.02 -23.12 11.47
CA GLY A 96 40.85 -23.27 10.27
C GLY A 96 40.20 -22.67 9.02
N THR A 97 39.31 -21.68 9.20
CA THR A 97 38.50 -21.07 8.13
C THR A 97 39.08 -19.73 7.67
N ASP A 98 40.38 -19.48 7.85
CA ASP A 98 41.03 -18.20 7.49
C ASP A 98 40.83 -17.84 6.00
N LYS A 99 40.81 -18.84 5.12
CA LYS A 99 40.53 -18.66 3.68
C LYS A 99 39.08 -18.32 3.37
N ALA A 100 38.14 -18.63 4.28
CA ALA A 100 36.72 -18.36 4.13
C ALA A 100 36.30 -17.03 4.79
N LEU A 101 37.21 -16.32 5.45
CA LEU A 101 36.91 -15.07 6.17
C LEU A 101 36.26 -14.01 5.26
N GLU A 102 36.84 -13.80 4.07
CA GLU A 102 36.35 -12.80 3.11
C GLU A 102 34.98 -13.19 2.52
N PRO A 103 34.76 -14.44 2.05
CA PRO A 103 33.43 -14.94 1.70
C PRO A 103 32.39 -14.81 2.81
N LEU A 104 32.72 -15.16 4.06
CA LEU A 104 31.79 -15.10 5.19
C LEU A 104 31.39 -13.65 5.51
N ARG A 105 32.34 -12.72 5.45
CA ARG A 105 32.06 -11.28 5.58
C ARG A 105 31.13 -10.78 4.48
N ARG A 106 31.29 -11.25 3.24
CA ARG A 106 30.36 -10.92 2.14
C ARG A 106 28.94 -11.45 2.40
N VAL A 107 28.81 -12.69 2.86
CA VAL A 107 27.48 -13.28 3.19
C VAL A 107 26.83 -12.49 4.33
N ASN A 108 27.58 -12.14 5.38
CA ASN A 108 27.08 -11.36 6.50
C ASN A 108 26.62 -9.96 6.05
N ALA A 109 27.42 -9.27 5.22
CA ALA A 109 27.06 -7.97 4.66
C ALA A 109 25.80 -8.05 3.78
N ALA A 110 25.70 -9.07 2.92
CA ALA A 110 24.52 -9.30 2.09
C ALA A 110 23.25 -9.59 2.91
N GLY A 111 23.38 -10.41 3.96
CA GLY A 111 22.27 -10.68 4.89
C GLY A 111 21.81 -9.42 5.62
N THR A 112 22.74 -8.63 6.13
CA THR A 112 22.42 -7.37 6.82
C THR A 112 21.72 -6.38 5.86
N HIS A 113 22.20 -6.28 4.62
CA HIS A 113 21.61 -5.42 3.62
C HIS A 113 20.18 -5.87 3.23
N LEU A 114 19.95 -7.17 3.02
CA LEU A 114 18.62 -7.70 2.76
C LEU A 114 17.64 -7.43 3.90
N LEU A 115 18.10 -7.50 5.15
CA LEU A 115 17.29 -7.17 6.31
C LEU A 115 16.83 -5.70 6.27
N SER A 116 17.74 -4.79 5.91
CA SER A 116 17.44 -3.35 5.75
C SER A 116 16.36 -3.15 4.69
N LEU A 117 16.54 -3.73 3.50
CA LEU A 117 15.57 -3.61 2.41
C LEU A 117 14.19 -4.14 2.79
N ILE A 118 14.13 -5.27 3.50
CA ILE A 118 12.86 -5.83 3.98
C ILE A 118 12.19 -4.89 4.98
N ASN A 119 12.96 -4.25 5.86
CA ASN A 119 12.43 -3.28 6.82
C ASN A 119 11.92 -2.02 6.11
N GLU A 120 12.67 -1.48 5.15
CA GLU A 120 12.28 -0.32 4.34
C GLU A 120 10.97 -0.57 3.59
N VAL A 121 10.83 -1.74 2.96
CA VAL A 121 9.58 -2.12 2.27
C VAL A 121 8.41 -2.27 3.24
N LEU A 122 8.66 -2.82 4.44
CA LEU A 122 7.62 -2.96 5.46
C LEU A 122 7.16 -1.60 5.99
N ASP A 123 8.10 -0.69 6.27
CA ASP A 123 7.81 0.65 6.77
C ASP A 123 7.03 1.46 5.73
N LEU A 124 7.44 1.40 4.45
CA LEU A 124 6.68 1.99 3.35
C LEU A 124 5.25 1.43 3.28
N SER A 125 5.09 0.11 3.39
CA SER A 125 3.75 -0.51 3.37
C SER A 125 2.88 -0.07 4.54
N LYS A 126 3.44 0.17 5.73
CA LYS A 126 2.69 0.69 6.88
C LYS A 126 2.26 2.13 6.65
N ILE A 127 3.11 2.96 6.04
CA ILE A 127 2.80 4.34 5.69
C ILE A 127 1.64 4.38 4.68
N GLU A 128 1.72 3.60 3.59
CA GLU A 128 0.67 3.52 2.56
C GLU A 128 -0.68 3.08 3.13
N ALA A 129 -0.65 2.18 4.12
CA ALA A 129 -1.86 1.70 4.79
C ALA A 129 -2.37 2.62 5.92
N GLY A 130 -1.70 3.74 6.21
CA GLY A 130 -2.03 4.63 7.32
C GLY A 130 -1.85 4.00 8.71
N LYS A 131 -1.04 2.95 8.81
CA LYS A 131 -0.79 2.16 10.05
C LYS A 131 0.53 2.51 10.74
N LEU A 132 1.23 3.55 10.28
CA LEU A 132 2.45 4.01 10.95
C LEU A 132 2.07 4.77 12.24
N GLU A 133 2.37 4.17 13.38
CA GLU A 133 2.23 4.81 14.69
C GLU A 133 3.54 5.47 15.10
N LEU A 134 3.48 6.75 15.48
CA LEU A 134 4.61 7.47 16.04
C LEU A 134 4.57 7.32 17.56
N ASN A 135 5.71 6.99 18.16
CA ASN A 135 5.88 6.97 19.61
C ASN A 135 6.76 8.17 20.05
N PRO A 136 6.18 9.37 20.26
CA PRO A 136 6.95 10.54 20.65
C PRO A 136 7.47 10.40 22.08
N GLU A 137 8.78 10.49 22.25
CA GLU A 137 9.46 10.49 23.55
C GLU A 137 10.50 11.62 23.63
N PRO A 138 10.88 12.09 24.83
CA PRO A 138 11.92 13.10 24.97
C PRO A 138 13.27 12.57 24.46
N VAL A 139 13.84 13.23 23.44
CA VAL A 139 15.13 12.85 22.84
C VAL A 139 16.20 13.89 23.17
N ASN A 140 17.39 13.42 23.57
CA ASN A 140 18.56 14.28 23.75
C ASN A 140 19.17 14.61 22.37
N LEU A 141 18.77 15.75 21.81
CA LEU A 141 19.22 16.20 20.49
C LEU A 141 20.75 16.31 20.34
N PRO A 142 21.51 16.91 21.30
CA PRO A 142 22.98 16.92 21.21
C PRO A 142 23.59 15.53 21.02
N ARG A 143 23.16 14.56 21.84
CA ARG A 143 23.66 13.19 21.75
C ARG A 143 23.28 12.51 20.44
N LEU A 144 22.04 12.71 19.98
CA LEU A 144 21.58 12.17 18.70
C LEU A 144 22.40 12.72 17.53
N ILE A 145 22.69 14.02 17.54
CA ILE A 145 23.51 14.67 16.51
C ILE A 145 24.94 14.10 16.53
N ASP A 146 25.54 13.92 17.70
CA ASP A 146 26.88 13.32 17.81
C ASP A 146 26.92 11.87 17.28
N GLU A 147 25.90 11.06 17.58
CA GLU A 147 25.77 9.69 17.05
C GLU A 147 25.62 9.67 15.52
N VAL A 148 24.83 10.59 14.97
CA VAL A 148 24.65 10.73 13.51
C VAL A 148 25.96 11.17 12.84
N ILE A 149 26.66 12.15 13.40
CA ILE A 149 27.96 12.62 12.88
C ILE A 149 29.00 11.51 12.91
N GLY A 150 29.09 10.75 14.00
CA GLY A 150 30.01 9.62 14.11
C GLY A 150 29.73 8.53 13.06
N THR A 151 28.45 8.24 12.80
CA THR A 151 28.04 7.24 11.80
C THR A 151 28.28 7.72 10.38
N ALA A 152 27.87 8.96 10.06
CA ALA A 152 28.03 9.54 8.73
C ALA A 152 29.51 9.83 8.39
N GLY A 153 30.32 10.22 9.37
CA GLY A 153 31.75 10.44 9.21
C GLY A 153 32.50 9.17 8.78
N GLY A 154 32.19 8.02 9.40
CA GLY A 154 32.80 6.74 9.03
C GLY A 154 32.41 6.23 7.63
N LEU A 155 31.30 6.70 7.06
CA LEU A 155 30.87 6.43 5.68
C LEU A 155 31.49 7.42 4.68
N ALA A 156 31.69 8.68 5.09
CA ALA A 156 32.34 9.71 4.29
C ALA A 156 33.84 9.44 4.09
N GLU A 157 34.55 8.86 5.06
CA GLU A 157 35.97 8.50 4.93
C GLU A 157 36.20 7.24 4.08
N LYS A 158 35.16 6.46 3.77
CA LYS A 158 35.23 5.22 2.96
C LYS A 158 34.91 5.40 1.48
N ASN A 159 34.44 6.59 1.07
CA ASN A 159 34.22 6.95 -0.34
C ASN A 159 35.32 7.90 -0.83
#